data_AF-A0A521NQQ5-F1
#
_entry.id   AF-A0A521NQQ5-F1
#
_cell.length_a   1.000
_cell.length_b   1.000
_cell.length_c   1.000
_cell.angle_alpha   90.00
_cell.angle_beta   90.00
_cell.angle_gamma   90.00
#
_symmetry.space_group_name_H-M   'P 1'
#
loop_
_entity.id
_entity.type
_entity.pdbx_description
1 polymer ?
#
loop_
_entity_poly.entity_id
_entity_poly.type
_entity_poly.pdbx_seq_one_letter_code
_entity_poly.pdbx_strand_id
1 'polypeptide(L)'
;MKVPQFDAVIHAPGRLQICAILSRVDEAEFATVRDLIAVSDSVMSKHLRQLEEAGYVALRKAAEAGRQRTWIRLTPSGYEAFAAHVQELTRLAALTPPGAG
;
A
#
# COMPACT_ATOMS: atom_id res chain seq x y z
N MET A 1 14.06 5.54 -13.09
CA MET A 1 13.54 4.35 -12.37
C MET A 1 14.38 4.16 -11.13
N LYS A 2 13.74 3.98 -9.96
CA LYS A 2 14.43 3.69 -8.70
C LYS A 2 15.01 2.26 -8.76
N VAL A 3 16.20 2.05 -8.19
CA VAL A 3 16.83 0.72 -8.12
C VAL A 3 15.93 -0.22 -7.31
N PRO A 4 15.76 -1.51 -7.69
CA PRO A 4 15.06 -2.48 -6.86
C PRO A 4 15.57 -2.44 -5.42
N GLN A 5 14.67 -2.29 -4.46
CA GLN A 5 15.04 -2.06 -3.07
C GLN A 5 14.02 -2.72 -2.15
N PHE A 6 14.51 -3.43 -1.14
CA PHE A 6 13.65 -3.94 -0.09
C PHE A 6 13.20 -2.81 0.84
N ASP A 7 11.90 -2.53 0.86
CA ASP A 7 11.31 -1.46 1.66
C ASP A 7 10.63 -2.06 2.90
N ALA A 8 11.24 -1.86 4.07
CA ALA A 8 10.72 -2.39 5.34
C ALA A 8 9.40 -1.73 5.78
N VAL A 9 9.12 -0.51 5.31
CA VAL A 9 7.81 0.11 5.52
C VAL A 9 6.80 -0.66 4.69
N ILE A 10 7.02 -0.89 3.40
CA ILE A 10 6.01 -1.59 2.57
C ILE A 10 5.88 -3.08 2.95
N HIS A 11 6.95 -3.73 3.38
CA HIS A 11 7.00 -5.19 3.55
C HIS A 11 5.99 -5.78 4.55
N ALA A 12 5.48 -5.02 5.53
CA ALA A 12 4.46 -5.56 6.42
C ALA A 12 3.18 -5.94 5.64
N PRO A 13 2.57 -7.11 5.91
CA PRO A 13 1.51 -7.66 5.05
C PRO A 13 0.39 -6.68 4.71
N GLY A 14 -0.20 -6.01 5.72
CA GLY A 14 -1.28 -5.05 5.50
C GLY A 14 -0.86 -3.84 4.67
N ARG A 15 0.37 -3.32 4.85
CA ARG A 15 0.88 -2.17 4.08
C ARG A 15 1.19 -2.56 2.64
N LEU A 16 1.74 -3.75 2.43
CA LEU A 16 1.94 -4.32 1.09
C LEU A 16 0.61 -4.47 0.35
N GLN A 17 -0.42 -5.02 1.01
CA GLN A 17 -1.76 -5.16 0.44
C GLN A 17 -2.38 -3.80 0.09
N ILE A 18 -2.29 -2.81 0.98
CA ILE A 18 -2.77 -1.44 0.74
C ILE A 18 -2.09 -0.84 -0.50
N CYS A 19 -0.76 -0.88 -0.58
CA CYS A 19 -0.02 -0.36 -1.73
C CYS A 19 -0.41 -1.10 -3.03
N ALA A 20 -0.58 -2.43 -2.97
CA ALA A 20 -1.00 -3.22 -4.14
C ALA A 20 -2.39 -2.81 -4.64
N ILE A 21 -3.37 -2.64 -3.74
CA ILE A 21 -4.72 -2.20 -4.10
C ILE A 21 -4.68 -0.79 -4.71
N LEU A 22 -4.00 0.15 -4.05
CA LEU A 22 -3.91 1.53 -4.50
C LEU A 22 -3.10 1.69 -5.78
N SER A 23 -2.20 0.78 -6.12
CA SER A 23 -1.42 0.85 -7.37
C SER A 23 -2.24 0.70 -8.65
N ARG A 24 -3.50 0.26 -8.52
CA ARG A 24 -4.41 -0.01 -9.66
C ARG A 24 -5.50 1.04 -9.84
N VAL A 25 -5.57 2.04 -8.97
CA VAL A 25 -6.62 3.05 -8.94
C VAL A 25 -6.02 4.42 -8.60
N ASP A 26 -6.67 5.50 -9.03
CA ASP A 26 -6.21 6.85 -8.67
C ASP A 26 -6.36 7.11 -7.17
N GLU A 27 -7.45 6.63 -6.58
CA GLU A 27 -7.75 6.68 -5.16
C GLU A 27 -8.82 5.65 -4.77
N ALA A 28 -8.91 5.33 -3.49
CA ALA A 28 -9.94 4.46 -2.94
C ALA A 28 -10.45 4.96 -1.58
N GLU A 29 -11.71 4.67 -1.25
CA GLU A 29 -12.29 5.00 0.06
C GLU A 29 -11.65 4.14 1.16
N PHE A 30 -11.37 4.76 2.31
CA PHE A 30 -10.82 4.10 3.49
C PHE A 30 -11.54 2.81 3.87
N ALA A 31 -12.89 2.87 3.93
CA ALA A 31 -13.72 1.74 4.30
C ALA A 31 -13.55 0.59 3.30
N THR A 32 -13.53 0.88 2.00
CA THR A 32 -13.34 -0.12 0.95
C THR A 32 -12.00 -0.84 1.10
N VAL A 33 -10.89 -0.12 1.27
CA VAL A 33 -9.57 -0.75 1.40
C VAL A 33 -9.48 -1.55 2.70
N ARG A 34 -10.00 -1.02 3.81
CA ARG A 34 -10.07 -1.72 5.10
C ARG A 34 -10.80 -3.07 4.96
N ASP A 35 -11.97 -3.06 4.31
CA ASP A 35 -12.81 -4.24 4.15
C ASP A 35 -12.13 -5.27 3.24
N LEU A 36 -11.45 -4.82 2.17
CA LEU A 36 -10.70 -5.69 1.27
C LEU A 36 -9.53 -6.43 1.96
N ILE A 37 -8.86 -5.79 2.93
CA ILE A 37 -7.77 -6.41 3.69
C ILE A 37 -8.25 -7.03 5.01
N ALA A 38 -9.55 -6.98 5.29
CA ALA A 38 -10.22 -7.58 6.45
C ALA A 38 -9.61 -7.21 7.82
N VAL A 39 -9.41 -5.91 8.07
CA VAL A 39 -8.89 -5.40 9.35
C VAL A 39 -9.84 -4.40 10.02
N SER A 40 -9.61 -4.11 11.31
CA SER A 40 -10.36 -3.06 12.01
C SER A 40 -9.90 -1.65 11.62
N ASP A 41 -10.72 -0.64 11.90
CA ASP A 41 -10.40 0.78 11.68
C ASP A 41 -9.10 1.20 12.36
N SER A 42 -8.85 0.70 13.58
CA SER A 42 -7.64 1.00 14.35
C SER A 42 -6.38 0.45 13.65
N VAL A 43 -6.44 -0.79 13.16
CA VAL A 43 -5.34 -1.41 12.43
C VAL A 43 -5.10 -0.70 11.10
N MET A 44 -6.16 -0.42 10.34
CA MET A 44 -6.06 0.33 9.07
C MET A 44 -5.45 1.71 9.28
N SER A 45 -5.92 2.46 10.30
CA SER A 45 -5.40 3.79 10.62
C SER A 45 -3.91 3.76 10.97
N LYS A 46 -3.46 2.73 11.69
CA LYS A 46 -2.04 2.54 12.01
C LYS A 46 -1.20 2.27 10.76
N HIS A 47 -1.69 1.45 9.83
CA HIS A 47 -1.02 1.20 8.56
C HIS A 47 -0.91 2.47 7.71
N LEU A 48 -2.00 3.22 7.57
CA LEU A 48 -2.01 4.46 6.80
C LEU A 48 -1.11 5.52 7.41
N ARG A 49 -1.10 5.68 8.74
CA ARG A 49 -0.18 6.62 9.40
C ARG A 49 1.28 6.32 9.05
N GLN A 50 1.69 5.05 9.11
CA GLN A 50 3.07 4.67 8.78
C GLN A 50 3.41 4.90 7.30
N LEU A 51 2.45 4.67 6.40
CA LEU A 51 2.64 4.95 4.98
C LEU A 51 2.65 6.46 4.68
N GLU A 52 1.85 7.25 5.39
CA GLU A 52 1.77 8.71 5.26
C GLU A 52 3.04 9.37 5.80
N GLU A 53 3.54 8.94 6.96
CA GLU A 53 4.81 9.37 7.55
C GLU A 53 6.00 9.07 6.63
N ALA A 54 5.96 7.96 5.89
CA ALA A 54 6.94 7.64 4.84
C ALA A 54 6.73 8.41 3.53
N GLY A 55 5.65 9.19 3.43
CA GLY A 55 5.28 9.95 2.23
C GLY A 55 4.81 9.08 1.07
N TYR A 56 4.32 7.86 1.33
CA TYR A 56 3.90 6.89 0.31
C TYR A 56 2.40 6.97 -0.02
N VAL A 57 1.59 7.44 0.91
CA VAL A 57 0.16 7.69 0.67
C VAL A 57 -0.22 9.10 1.06
N ALA A 58 -1.28 9.60 0.45
CA ALA A 58 -1.93 10.84 0.83
C ALA A 58 -3.41 10.56 1.13
N LEU A 59 -3.90 11.17 2.21
CA LEU A 59 -5.29 11.11 2.62
C LEU A 59 -5.98 12.44 2.30
N ARG A 60 -7.23 12.38 1.81
CA ARG A 60 -8.09 13.57 1.67
C ARG A 60 -9.49 13.28 2.18
N LYS A 61 -10.15 14.29 2.75
CA LYS A 61 -11.55 14.21 3.16
C LYS A 61 -12.44 14.88 2.13
N ALA A 62 -13.58 14.29 1.82
CA ALA A 62 -14.58 14.88 0.94
C ALA A 62 -16.00 14.59 1.42
N ALA A 63 -16.89 15.57 1.22
CA ALA A 63 -18.32 15.38 1.39
C ALA A 63 -18.87 14.75 0.11
N GLU A 64 -19.42 13.55 0.21
CA GLU A 64 -20.02 12.86 -0.93
C GLU A 64 -21.31 12.17 -0.47
N ALA A 65 -22.40 12.36 -1.22
CA ALA A 65 -23.73 11.86 -0.85
C ALA A 65 -24.15 12.21 0.60
N GLY A 66 -23.81 13.41 1.08
CA GLY A 66 -24.17 13.88 2.42
C GLY A 66 -23.37 13.26 3.57
N ARG A 67 -22.31 12.49 3.29
CA ARG A 67 -21.41 11.91 4.31
C ARG A 67 -19.97 12.33 4.06
N GLN A 68 -19.22 12.51 5.14
CA GLN A 68 -17.77 12.72 5.07
C GLN A 68 -17.08 11.38 4.82
N ARG A 69 -16.30 11.32 3.74
CA ARG A 69 -15.49 10.15 3.35
C ARG A 69 -14.02 10.50 3.36
N THR A 70 -13.20 9.51 3.71
CA THR A 70 -11.74 9.61 3.60
C THR A 70 -11.29 8.80 2.40
N TRP A 71 -10.61 9.49 1.48
CA TRP A 71 -10.01 8.91 0.29
C TRP A 71 -8.50 8.78 0.47
N ILE A 72 -7.95 7.70 -0.05
CA ILE A 72 -6.55 7.33 0.07
C ILE A 72 -6.01 7.13 -1.34
N ARG A 73 -4.82 7.67 -1.62
CA ARG A 73 -4.09 7.41 -2.86
C ARG A 73 -2.62 7.19 -2.60
N LEU A 74 -1.95 6.48 -3.52
CA LEU A 74 -0.49 6.50 -3.56
C LEU A 74 0.01 7.87 -4.04
N THR A 75 1.10 8.33 -3.44
CA THR A 75 1.88 9.46 -3.93
C THR A 75 2.82 8.99 -5.05
N PRO A 76 3.41 9.91 -5.86
CA PRO A 76 4.44 9.52 -6.82
C PRO A 76 5.61 8.74 -6.18
N SER A 77 6.07 9.16 -5.00
CA SER A 77 7.10 8.45 -4.22
C SER A 77 6.64 7.08 -3.74
N GLY A 78 5.37 6.93 -3.34
CA GLY A 78 4.78 5.65 -2.96
C GLY A 78 4.68 4.67 -4.12
N TYR A 79 4.31 5.15 -5.31
CA TYR A 79 4.31 4.34 -6.54
C TYR A 79 5.72 3.81 -6.85
N GLU A 80 6.73 4.68 -6.81
CA GLU A 80 8.12 4.27 -7.04
C GLU A 80 8.63 3.29 -5.99
N ALA A 81 8.34 3.53 -4.70
CA ALA A 81 8.76 2.66 -3.61
C ALA A 81 8.10 1.27 -3.71
N PHE A 82 6.79 1.22 -3.99
CA PHE A 82 6.07 -0.05 -4.16
C PHE A 82 6.61 -0.83 -5.37
N ALA A 83 6.80 -0.16 -6.51
CA ALA A 83 7.35 -0.79 -7.71
C ALA A 83 8.77 -1.35 -7.49
N ALA A 84 9.64 -0.61 -6.81
CA ALA A 84 10.99 -1.06 -6.47
C ALA A 84 10.97 -2.23 -5.48
N HIS A 85 10.04 -2.23 -4.51
CA HIS A 85 9.88 -3.31 -3.55
C HIS A 85 9.41 -4.61 -4.21
N VAL A 86 8.40 -4.53 -5.07
CA VAL A 86 7.90 -5.71 -5.79
C VAL A 86 8.99 -6.30 -6.70
N GLN A 87 9.75 -5.45 -7.39
CA GLN A 87 10.89 -5.91 -8.20
C GLN A 87 11.92 -6.66 -7.37
N GLU A 88 12.25 -6.17 -6.16
CA GLU A 88 13.19 -6.85 -5.27
C GLU A 88 12.61 -8.18 -4.73
N LEU A 89 11.32 -8.22 -4.37
CA LEU A 89 10.67 -9.47 -3.99
C LEU A 89 10.66 -10.49 -5.14
N THR A 90 10.41 -10.06 -6.38
CA THR A 90 10.48 -10.92 -7.57
C THR A 90 11.90 -11.45 -7.78
N ARG A 91 12.92 -10.60 -7.65
CA ARG A 91 14.32 -11.00 -7.75
C ARG A 91 14.68 -12.07 -6.70
N LEU A 92 14.26 -11.86 -5.44
CA LEU A 92 14.50 -12.81 -4.34
C LEU A 92 13.74 -14.12 -4.56
N ALA A 93 12.48 -14.07 -4.99
CA ALA A 93 11.69 -15.26 -5.30
C ALA A 93 12.33 -16.10 -6.42
N ALA A 94 12.93 -15.46 -7.43
CA ALA A 94 13.65 -16.16 -8.50
C ALA A 94 14.92 -16.89 -8.04
N LEU A 95 15.46 -16.57 -6.86
CA LEU A 95 16.58 -17.31 -6.26
C LEU A 95 16.14 -18.57 -5.51
N THR A 96 14.84 -18.76 -5.30
CA THR A 96 14.33 -19.98 -4.67
C THR A 96 14.35 -21.11 -5.70
N PRO A 97 15.07 -22.22 -5.45
CA PRO A 97 15.11 -23.33 -6.38
C PRO A 97 13.70 -23.90 -6.59
N PRO A 98 13.31 -24.22 -7.84
CA PRO A 98 12.02 -24.85 -8.09
C PRO A 98 11.98 -26.22 -7.38
N GLY A 99 11.04 -26.42 -6.45
CA GLY A 99 10.76 -27.72 -5.86
C GLY A 99 11.22 -27.98 -4.42
N ALA A 100 11.35 -26.96 -3.56
CA ALA A 100 11.31 -27.20 -2.12
C ALA A 100 9.85 -27.38 -1.64
N GLY A 101 9.22 -28.47 -2.10
CA GLY A 101 7.84 -28.86 -1.79
C GLY A 101 7.61 -30.31 -2.18
#